data_AF-A0A935DVN7-F1
#
_entry.id   AF-A0A935DVN7-F1
#
_cell.length_a   1.000
_cell.length_b   1.000
_cell.length_c   1.000
_cell.angle_alpha   90.00
_cell.angle_beta   90.00
_cell.angle_gamma   90.00
#
_symmetry.space_group_name_H-M   'P 1'
#
loop_
_entity.id
_entity.type
_entity.pdbx_description
1 polymer ?
#
loop_
_entity_poly.entity_id
_entity_poly.type
_entity_poly.pdbx_seq_one_letter_code
_entity_poly.pdbx_strand_id
1 'polypeptide(L)'
;MSKYGFGKAVNCGFDEAVAKVTEALSKEGFGVLTEIDVAATMKKKINVDMPSYRILGACNPQLANRAIGAEPSIGLLLPCNVVVRQDAAGTVHVEFMDPIAIMQLVERPEVEELAKEVRGRLDRVLAAL
;
A
#
# COMPACT_ATOMS: atom_id res chain seq x y z
N MET A 1 -2.44 15.44 3.53
CA MET A 1 -2.63 14.05 3.05
C MET A 1 -3.01 14.11 1.58
N SER A 2 -2.56 13.15 0.77
CA SER A 2 -2.89 13.13 -0.66
C SER A 2 -4.35 12.73 -0.88
N LYS A 3 -4.92 13.05 -2.04
CA LYS A 3 -6.29 12.63 -2.40
C LYS A 3 -6.42 11.14 -2.72
N TYR A 4 -5.30 10.43 -2.78
CA TYR A 4 -5.20 9.05 -3.28
C TYR A 4 -4.53 8.10 -2.27
N GLY A 5 -4.30 8.56 -1.05
CA GLY A 5 -3.64 7.76 -0.02
C GLY A 5 -3.80 8.34 1.38
N PHE A 6 -3.52 7.49 2.36
CA PHE A 6 -3.63 7.80 3.78
C PHE A 6 -2.51 7.10 4.54
N GLY A 7 -2.14 7.61 5.71
CA GLY A 7 -0.96 7.09 6.41
C GLY A 7 -0.58 7.90 7.63
N LYS A 8 0.53 7.51 8.25
CA LYS A 8 1.10 8.20 9.40
C LYS A 8 2.61 8.04 9.48
N ALA A 9 3.24 8.93 10.24
CA ALA A 9 4.60 8.73 10.72
C ALA A 9 4.61 7.67 11.83
N VAL A 10 5.62 6.81 11.84
CA VAL A 10 5.81 5.75 12.85
C VAL A 10 7.11 5.99 13.62
N ASN A 11 7.11 5.64 14.90
CA ASN A 11 8.26 5.84 15.78
C ASN A 11 9.11 4.57 15.88
N CYS A 12 9.60 4.09 14.75
CA CYS A 12 10.52 2.94 14.67
C CYS A 12 11.46 3.07 13.47
N GLY A 13 12.47 2.19 13.41
CA GLY A 13 13.40 2.15 12.28
C GLY A 13 12.72 1.75 10.97
N PHE A 14 13.35 2.05 9.84
CA PHE A 14 12.79 1.76 8.51
C PHE A 14 12.49 0.26 8.31
N ASP A 15 13.47 -0.61 8.55
CA ASP A 15 13.29 -2.05 8.37
C ASP A 15 12.28 -2.63 9.37
N GLU A 16 12.23 -2.08 10.58
CA GLU A 16 11.23 -2.45 11.58
C GLU A 16 9.82 -2.04 11.12
N ALA A 17 9.66 -0.86 10.51
CA ALA A 17 8.39 -0.42 9.96
C ALA A 17 7.93 -1.32 8.80
N VAL A 18 8.84 -1.72 7.91
CA VAL A 18 8.55 -2.69 6.83
C VAL A 18 8.10 -4.03 7.41
N ALA A 19 8.77 -4.54 8.45
CA ALA A 19 8.39 -5.78 9.11
C ALA A 19 7.01 -5.67 9.78
N LYS A 20 6.78 -4.62 10.57
CA LYS A 20 5.50 -4.37 11.27
C LYS A 20 4.34 -4.23 10.31
N VAL A 21 4.49 -3.48 9.22
CA VAL A 21 3.42 -3.34 8.23
C VAL A 21 3.13 -4.64 7.51
N THR A 22 4.15 -5.42 7.18
CA THR A 22 3.98 -6.74 6.56
C THR A 22 3.24 -7.70 7.48
N GLU A 23 3.58 -7.72 8.77
CA GLU A 23 2.89 -8.54 9.77
C GLU A 23 1.44 -8.09 9.97
N ALA A 24 1.21 -6.77 10.12
CA ALA A 24 -0.13 -6.22 10.29
C ALA A 24 -1.03 -6.47 9.07
N LEU A 25 -0.49 -6.34 7.85
CA LEU A 25 -1.17 -6.73 6.61
C LEU A 25 -1.60 -8.21 6.64
N SER A 26 -0.69 -9.10 7.05
CA SER A 26 -0.97 -10.53 7.15
C SER A 26 -2.12 -10.85 8.10
N LYS A 27 -2.19 -10.18 9.26
CA LYS A 27 -3.28 -10.33 10.24
C LYS A 27 -4.65 -9.93 9.67
N GLU A 28 -4.69 -9.03 8.70
CA GLU A 28 -5.92 -8.59 8.02
C GLU A 28 -6.19 -9.36 6.71
N GLY A 29 -5.39 -10.41 6.43
CA GLY A 29 -5.55 -11.30 5.29
C GLY A 29 -4.88 -10.81 4.00
N PHE A 30 -3.99 -9.82 4.07
CA PHE A 30 -3.19 -9.36 2.94
C PHE A 30 -1.81 -10.02 2.94
N GLY A 31 -1.41 -10.57 1.79
CA GLY A 31 -0.02 -10.96 1.53
C GLY A 31 0.71 -9.88 0.74
N VAL A 32 2.03 -9.77 0.92
CA VAL A 32 2.88 -8.93 0.08
C VAL A 32 3.31 -9.74 -1.15
N LEU A 33 2.79 -9.38 -2.33
CA LEU A 33 3.07 -10.08 -3.60
C LEU A 33 4.32 -9.53 -4.30
N THR A 34 4.56 -8.24 -4.12
CA THR A 34 5.67 -7.54 -4.77
C THR A 34 6.30 -6.59 -3.77
N GLU A 35 7.60 -6.41 -3.93
CA GLU A 35 8.38 -5.48 -3.12
C GLU A 35 9.37 -4.77 -4.05
N ILE A 36 9.31 -3.45 -4.06
CA ILE A 36 10.14 -2.59 -4.91
C ILE A 36 11.00 -1.72 -4.02
N ASP A 37 12.30 -1.98 -4.00
CA ASP A 37 13.30 -1.10 -3.40
C ASP A 37 13.62 0.04 -4.36
N VAL A 38 12.93 1.17 -4.17
CA VAL A 38 13.05 2.35 -5.04
C VAL A 38 14.42 2.98 -4.85
N ALA A 39 14.89 3.12 -3.60
CA ALA A 39 16.19 3.73 -3.31
C ALA A 39 17.34 2.94 -3.97
N ALA A 40 17.36 1.62 -3.81
CA ALA A 40 18.36 0.77 -4.46
C ALA A 40 18.25 0.82 -5.99
N THR A 41 17.02 0.88 -6.52
CA THR A 41 16.79 0.98 -7.97
C THR A 41 17.31 2.29 -8.54
N MET A 42 17.03 3.43 -7.90
CA MET A 42 17.51 4.75 -8.35
C MET A 42 19.03 4.83 -8.33
N LYS A 43 19.66 4.32 -7.25
CA LYS A 43 21.12 4.25 -7.17
C LYS A 43 21.71 3.39 -8.29
N LYS A 44 21.14 2.20 -8.52
CA LYS A 44 21.65 1.26 -9.54
C LYS A 44 21.45 1.74 -10.97
N LYS A 45 20.33 2.38 -11.28
CA LYS A 45 19.93 2.69 -12.66
C LYS A 45 20.35 4.06 -13.13
N ILE A 46 20.35 5.05 -12.24
CA ILE A 46 20.63 6.45 -12.60
C ILE A 46 21.60 7.14 -11.65
N ASN A 47 22.22 6.38 -10.72
CA ASN A 47 23.20 6.88 -9.75
C ASN A 47 22.70 8.06 -8.89
N VAL A 48 21.42 8.01 -8.51
CA VAL A 48 20.82 9.00 -7.59
C VAL A 48 20.74 8.38 -6.20
N ASP A 49 21.30 9.06 -5.21
CA ASP A 49 21.11 8.76 -3.80
C ASP A 49 19.80 9.38 -3.29
N MET A 50 19.03 8.60 -2.54
CA MET A 50 17.80 9.06 -1.90
C MET A 50 17.58 8.31 -0.58
N PRO A 51 16.79 8.87 0.36
CA PRO A 51 16.40 8.16 1.58
C PRO A 51 15.69 6.83 1.28
N SER A 52 15.69 5.93 2.27
CA SER A 52 15.05 4.62 2.16
C SER A 52 13.60 4.75 1.70
N TYR A 53 13.25 4.02 0.64
CA TYR A 53 11.94 4.10 0.00
C TYR A 53 11.57 2.73 -0.56
N ARG A 54 10.54 2.11 0.02
CA ARG A 54 10.02 0.80 -0.35
C ARG A 54 8.56 0.91 -0.75
N ILE A 55 8.17 0.22 -1.81
CA ILE A 55 6.77 0.02 -2.20
C ILE A 55 6.45 -1.45 -2.05
N LEU A 56 5.47 -1.78 -1.21
CA LEU A 56 4.94 -3.12 -1.01
C LEU A 56 3.61 -3.23 -1.76
N GLY A 57 3.46 -4.27 -2.58
CA GLY A 57 2.20 -4.60 -3.23
C GLY A 57 1.40 -5.58 -2.38
N ALA A 58 0.48 -5.07 -1.56
CA ALA A 58 -0.36 -5.87 -0.68
C ALA A 58 -1.64 -6.36 -1.40
N CYS A 59 -1.97 -7.64 -1.25
CA CYS A 59 -3.13 -8.24 -1.90
C CYS A 59 -3.83 -9.24 -0.99
N ASN A 60 -5.17 -9.17 -0.96
CA ASN A 60 -6.01 -10.22 -0.41
C ASN A 60 -6.64 -11.00 -1.59
N PRO A 61 -6.30 -12.28 -1.81
CA PRO A 61 -6.76 -13.03 -2.98
C PRO A 61 -8.29 -13.14 -3.11
N GLN A 62 -9.03 -13.23 -2.00
CA GLN A 62 -10.49 -13.32 -2.03
C GLN A 62 -11.12 -12.02 -2.51
N LEU A 63 -10.60 -10.89 -2.02
CA LEU A 63 -11.05 -9.55 -2.44
C LEU A 63 -10.63 -9.26 -3.89
N ALA A 64 -9.39 -9.60 -4.27
CA ALA A 64 -8.91 -9.44 -5.63
C ALA A 64 -9.73 -10.27 -6.63
N ASN A 65 -10.06 -11.52 -6.31
CA ASN A 65 -10.90 -12.35 -7.17
C ASN A 65 -12.31 -11.76 -7.37
N ARG A 66 -12.92 -11.22 -6.31
CA ARG A 66 -14.20 -10.51 -6.40
C ARG A 66 -14.09 -9.25 -7.27
N ALA A 67 -13.03 -8.46 -7.09
CA ALA A 67 -12.79 -7.27 -7.89
C ALA A 67 -12.66 -7.61 -9.38
N ILE A 68 -11.81 -8.58 -9.72
CA ILE A 68 -11.55 -9.00 -11.10
C ILE A 68 -12.81 -9.61 -11.74
N GLY A 69 -13.61 -10.34 -10.95
CA GLY A 69 -14.89 -10.86 -11.42
C GLY A 69 -15.92 -9.77 -11.75
N ALA A 70 -15.90 -8.65 -11.03
CA ALA A 70 -16.80 -7.52 -11.27
C ALA A 70 -16.30 -6.57 -12.38
N GLU A 71 -14.99 -6.33 -12.43
CA GLU A 71 -14.32 -5.50 -13.45
C GLU A 71 -12.99 -6.16 -13.86
N PRO A 72 -12.95 -6.89 -14.98
CA PRO A 72 -11.74 -7.61 -15.40
C PRO A 72 -10.50 -6.73 -15.56
N SER A 73 -10.66 -5.46 -15.95
CA SER A 73 -9.55 -4.52 -16.11
C SER A 73 -9.07 -3.90 -14.79
N ILE A 74 -9.70 -4.21 -13.66
CA ILE A 74 -9.30 -3.68 -12.34
C ILE A 74 -7.87 -4.06 -11.95
N GLY A 75 -7.30 -5.11 -12.55
CA GLY A 75 -5.92 -5.51 -12.34
C GLY A 75 -4.89 -4.40 -12.62
N LEU A 76 -5.24 -3.40 -13.43
CA LEU A 76 -4.42 -2.20 -13.65
C LEU A 76 -4.23 -1.35 -12.38
N LEU A 77 -5.09 -1.53 -11.39
CA LEU A 77 -5.14 -0.80 -10.12
C LEU A 77 -4.78 -1.70 -8.92
N LEU A 78 -4.32 -2.93 -9.18
CA LEU A 78 -3.87 -3.89 -8.18
C LEU A 78 -2.36 -4.12 -8.30
N PRO A 79 -1.67 -4.52 -7.22
CA PRO A 79 -2.14 -4.69 -5.84
C PRO A 79 -2.31 -3.36 -5.09
N CYS A 80 -2.79 -3.41 -3.84
CA CYS A 80 -2.85 -2.22 -2.97
C CYS A 80 -1.43 -1.80 -2.59
N ASN A 81 -0.97 -0.67 -3.13
CA ASN A 81 0.36 -0.16 -2.81
C ASN A 81 0.44 0.35 -1.36
N VAL A 82 1.50 -0.05 -0.66
CA VAL A 82 1.88 0.47 0.66
C VAL A 82 3.31 0.99 0.56
N VAL A 83 3.47 2.29 0.76
CA VAL A 83 4.76 2.98 0.75
C VAL A 83 5.30 3.03 2.17
N VAL A 84 6.52 2.55 2.35
CA VAL A 84 7.32 2.81 3.55
C VAL A 84 8.48 3.67 3.09
N ARG A 85 8.57 4.91 3.58
CA ARG A 85 9.64 5.85 3.20
C ARG A 85 10.20 6.57 4.40
N GLN A 86 11.47 6.91 4.34
CA GLN A 86 12.12 7.81 5.28
C GLN A 86 12.19 9.22 4.65
N ASP A 87 11.88 10.26 5.41
CA ASP A 87 12.12 11.64 4.96
C ASP A 87 13.55 12.12 5.29
N ALA A 88 13.88 13.33 4.86
CA ALA A 88 15.21 13.91 5.08
C ALA A 88 15.55 14.15 6.56
N ALA A 89 14.55 14.24 7.44
CA ALA A 89 14.73 14.35 8.89
C ALA A 89 14.89 12.98 9.57
N GLY A 90 14.83 11.89 8.80
CA GLY A 90 14.93 10.53 9.31
C GLY A 90 13.61 9.93 9.79
N THR A 91 12.48 10.65 9.68
CA THR A 91 11.16 10.16 10.11
C THR A 91 10.65 9.13 9.10
N VAL A 92 10.16 8.00 9.61
CA VAL A 92 9.59 6.93 8.78
C VAL A 92 8.09 7.14 8.64
N HIS A 93 7.60 7.10 7.41
CA HIS A 93 6.20 7.24 7.03
C HIS A 93 5.71 5.94 6.42
N VAL A 94 4.52 5.50 6.84
CA VAL A 94 3.80 4.39 6.21
C VAL A 94 2.52 4.93 5.60
N GLU A 95 2.37 4.78 4.29
CA GLU A 95 1.29 5.34 3.49
C GLU A 95 0.65 4.25 2.63
N PHE A 96 -0.67 4.16 2.67
CA PHE A 96 -1.48 3.22 1.92
C PHE A 96 -2.16 3.95 0.77
N MET A 97 -2.21 3.32 -0.39
CA MET A 97 -3.14 3.71 -1.46
C MET A 97 -4.57 3.66 -0.92
N ASP A 98 -5.37 4.69 -1.21
CA ASP A 98 -6.76 4.73 -0.80
C ASP A 98 -7.64 4.00 -1.81
N PRO A 99 -8.17 2.80 -1.49
CA PRO A 99 -9.00 2.06 -2.43
C PRO A 99 -10.27 2.83 -2.80
N ILE A 100 -10.82 3.70 -1.93
CA ILE A 100 -12.01 4.49 -2.27
C ILE A 100 -11.67 5.49 -3.38
N ALA A 101 -10.54 6.19 -3.25
CA ALA A 101 -10.11 7.16 -4.26
C ALA A 101 -9.76 6.49 -5.61
N ILE A 102 -9.17 5.30 -5.58
CA ILE A 102 -8.81 4.57 -6.79
C ILE A 102 -10.05 4.02 -7.49
N MET A 103 -11.04 3.53 -6.75
CA MET A 103 -12.27 2.98 -7.35
C MET A 103 -13.20 4.05 -7.92
N GLN A 104 -13.05 5.32 -7.54
CA GLN A 104 -13.73 6.44 -8.22
C GLN A 104 -13.36 6.54 -9.71
N LEU A 105 -12.22 5.99 -10.14
CA LEU A 105 -11.82 5.96 -11.55
C LEU A 105 -12.54 4.88 -12.37
N VAL A 106 -13.17 3.91 -11.70
CA VAL A 106 -13.77 2.72 -12.33
C VAL A 106 -15.26 2.93 -12.61
N GLU A 107 -15.91 3.85 -11.88
CA GLU A 107 -17.32 4.23 -12.03
C GLU A 107 -18.31 3.04 -11.98
N ARG A 108 -18.02 2.02 -11.16
CA ARG A 108 -18.88 0.84 -10.95
C ARG A 108 -19.35 0.70 -9.50
N PRO A 109 -20.67 0.73 -9.24
CA PRO A 109 -21.21 0.60 -7.88
C PRO A 109 -20.80 -0.70 -7.17
N GLU A 110 -20.69 -1.82 -7.90
CA GLU A 110 -20.35 -3.13 -7.32
C GLU A 110 -18.95 -3.16 -6.71
N VAL A 111 -18.05 -2.28 -7.19
CA VAL A 111 -16.66 -2.19 -6.72
C VAL A 111 -16.55 -1.23 -5.54
N GLU A 112 -17.51 -0.33 -5.34
CA GLU A 112 -17.49 0.66 -4.25
C GLU A 112 -17.57 0.00 -2.86
N GLU A 113 -18.48 -0.97 -2.68
CA GLU A 113 -18.61 -1.70 -1.41
C GLU A 113 -17.36 -2.53 -1.11
N LEU A 114 -16.73 -3.09 -2.15
CA LEU A 114 -15.45 -3.78 -2.01
C LEU A 114 -14.34 -2.81 -1.60
N ALA A 115 -14.33 -1.59 -2.15
CA ALA A 115 -13.38 -0.55 -1.79
C ALA A 115 -13.49 -0.18 -0.30
N LYS A 116 -14.72 -0.03 0.21
CA LYS A 116 -15.00 0.24 1.63
C LYS A 116 -14.50 -0.90 2.53
N GLU A 117 -14.70 -2.15 2.12
CA GLU A 117 -14.20 -3.31 2.85
C GLU A 117 -12.66 -3.32 2.91
N VAL A 118 -11.99 -3.13 1.76
CA VAL A 118 -10.52 -3.04 1.68
C VAL A 118 -10.03 -1.86 2.54
N ARG A 119 -10.69 -0.70 2.45
CA ARG A 119 -10.33 0.49 3.23
C ARG A 119 -10.36 0.21 4.72
N GLY A 120 -11.46 -0.36 5.22
CA GLY A 120 -11.62 -0.65 6.65
C GLY A 120 -10.57 -1.65 7.16
N ARG A 121 -10.13 -2.60 6.34
CA ARG A 121 -9.01 -3.50 6.70
C ARG A 121 -7.69 -2.74 6.77
N LEU A 122 -7.37 -1.93 5.76
CA LEU A 122 -6.14 -1.15 5.73
C LEU A 122 -6.08 -0.08 6.84
N ASP A 123 -7.22 0.50 7.24
CA ASP A 123 -7.29 1.39 8.41
C ASP A 123 -6.95 0.63 9.71
N ARG A 124 -7.35 -0.64 9.85
CA ARG A 124 -6.94 -1.48 11.00
C ARG A 124 -5.45 -1.83 10.98
N VAL A 125 -4.88 -2.08 9.79
CA VAL A 125 -3.44 -2.23 9.61
C VAL A 125 -2.73 -0.95 10.10
N LEU A 126 -3.14 0.22 9.61
CA LEU A 126 -2.57 1.50 10.00
C LEU A 126 -2.71 1.77 11.51
N ALA A 127 -3.82 1.38 12.13
CA ALA A 127 -4.03 1.54 13.57
C ALA A 127 -3.09 0.66 14.41
N ALA A 128 -2.64 -0.48 13.88
CA ALA A 128 -1.73 -1.41 14.57
C ALA A 128 -0.24 -1.02 14.49
N LEU A 129 0.12 -0.03 13.67
CA LEU A 129 1.50 0.48 13.53
C LEU A 129 1.88 1.49 14.62
#